data_AF-A0A7X0H0W3-F1
#
_entry.id   AF-A0A7X0H0W3-F1
#
_cell.length_a   1.000
_cell.length_b   1.000
_cell.length_c   1.000
_cell.angle_alpha   90.00
_cell.angle_beta   90.00
_cell.angle_gamma   90.00
#
_symmetry.space_group_name_H-M   'P 1'
#
loop_
_entity.id
_entity.type
_entity.pdbx_description
1 polymer ?
#
loop_
_entity_poly.entity_id
_entity_poly.type
_entity_poly.pdbx_seq_one_letter_code
_entity_poly.pdbx_strand_id
1 'polypeptide(L)'
;MNEQASRRTRFEERVRVERMFLSPVNRVFGTVAPLAGMTGDAIESWESRASATGSERNIQQISKLLREASRRAELLADNSRDVFERDKNVGPDGLAEIFRMLELELA
;
A
#
# COMPACT_ATOMS: atom_id res chain seq x y z
N MET A 1 31.38 2.43 0.71
CA MET A 1 30.02 2.53 0.12
C MET A 1 29.19 3.42 1.03
N ASN A 2 28.62 4.50 0.51
CA ASN A 2 28.09 5.62 1.31
C ASN A 2 26.66 5.30 1.81
N GLU A 3 26.48 4.98 3.10
CA GLU A 3 25.19 4.58 3.70
C GLU A 3 24.06 5.60 3.48
N GLN A 4 24.39 6.89 3.39
CA GLN A 4 23.42 7.96 3.16
C GLN A 4 22.79 7.91 1.77
N ALA A 5 23.56 7.50 0.75
CA ALA A 5 23.02 7.34 -0.60
C ALA A 5 22.01 6.17 -0.66
N SER A 6 22.30 5.08 0.04
CA SER A 6 21.40 3.91 0.12
C SER A 6 20.09 4.21 0.86
N ARG A 7 20.13 4.99 1.95
CA ARG A 7 18.92 5.42 2.69
C ARG A 7 18.01 6.32 1.85
N ARG A 8 18.60 7.24 1.09
CA ARG A 8 17.87 8.18 0.23
C ARG A 8 17.12 7.46 -0.89
N THR A 9 17.77 6.51 -1.56
CA THR A 9 17.13 5.67 -2.61
C THR A 9 15.98 4.84 -2.07
N ARG A 10 16.11 4.27 -0.85
CA ARG A 10 15.02 3.50 -0.23
C ARG A 10 13.82 4.36 0.16
N PHE A 11 14.04 5.56 0.68
CA PHE A 11 12.94 6.47 1.00
C PHE A 11 12.20 6.93 -0.26
N GLU A 12 12.93 7.33 -1.31
CA GLU A 12 12.34 7.72 -2.59
C GLU A 12 11.54 6.58 -3.22
N GLU A 13 12.05 5.35 -3.15
CA GLU A 13 11.35 4.14 -3.62
C GLU A 13 10.06 3.87 -2.83
N ARG A 14 10.10 3.99 -1.50
CA ARG A 14 8.92 3.85 -0.65
C ARG A 14 7.83 4.87 -1.00
N VAL A 15 8.22 6.14 -1.14
CA VAL A 15 7.29 7.22 -1.55
C VAL A 15 6.72 6.96 -2.94
N ARG A 16 7.55 6.45 -3.87
CA ARG A 16 7.10 6.08 -5.22
C ARG A 16 6.04 4.99 -5.18
N VAL A 17 6.30 3.90 -4.45
CA VAL A 17 5.35 2.79 -4.31
C VAL A 17 4.07 3.26 -3.60
N GLU A 18 4.18 4.01 -2.52
CA GLU A 18 3.01 4.55 -1.81
C GLU A 18 2.11 5.37 -2.75
N ARG A 19 2.70 6.32 -3.49
CA ARG A 19 1.95 7.14 -4.46
C ARG A 19 1.31 6.32 -5.56
N MET A 20 1.98 5.26 -6.03
CA MET A 20 1.45 4.37 -7.05
C MET A 20 0.13 3.75 -6.60
N PHE A 21 0.04 3.24 -5.36
CA PHE A 21 -1.19 2.65 -4.82
C PHE A 21 -2.24 3.67 -4.37
N LEU A 22 -1.83 4.79 -3.77
CA LEU A 22 -2.77 5.81 -3.29
C LEU A 22 -3.53 6.50 -4.43
N SER A 23 -2.87 6.75 -5.56
CA SER A 23 -3.43 7.55 -6.66
C SER A 23 -4.72 6.97 -7.26
N PRO A 24 -4.79 5.70 -7.68
CA PRO A 24 -6.02 5.15 -8.24
C PRO A 24 -7.13 5.00 -7.19
N VAL A 25 -6.80 4.63 -5.95
CA VAL A 25 -7.79 4.55 -4.86
C VAL A 25 -8.42 5.92 -4.61
N ASN A 26 -7.60 6.97 -4.49
CA ASN A 26 -8.09 8.32 -4.24
C ASN A 26 -8.75 8.96 -5.46
N ARG A 27 -8.49 8.49 -6.68
CA ARG A 27 -9.28 8.89 -7.85
C ARG A 27 -10.75 8.46 -7.71
N VAL A 28 -10.98 7.29 -7.11
CA VAL A 28 -12.33 6.71 -6.95
C VAL A 28 -13.00 7.20 -5.68
N PHE A 29 -12.29 7.14 -4.55
CA PHE A 29 -12.85 7.36 -3.23
C PHE A 29 -12.48 8.72 -2.64
N GLY A 30 -11.63 9.52 -3.29
CA GLY A 30 -11.00 10.69 -2.67
C GLY A 30 -11.97 11.78 -2.20
N THR A 31 -13.17 11.84 -2.77
CA THR A 31 -14.21 12.80 -2.35
C THR A 31 -15.00 12.35 -1.14
N VAL A 32 -15.13 11.04 -0.91
CA VAL A 32 -16.03 10.46 0.11
C VAL A 32 -15.28 9.76 1.24
N ALA A 33 -14.20 9.06 0.92
CA ALA A 33 -13.39 8.28 1.84
C ALA A 33 -11.93 8.24 1.31
N PRO A 34 -11.17 9.34 1.44
CA PRO A 34 -9.78 9.36 1.01
C PRO A 34 -8.93 8.38 1.84
N LEU A 35 -8.02 7.69 1.16
CA LEU A 35 -6.96 6.89 1.74
C LEU A 35 -5.75 7.80 2.01
N ALA A 36 -5.44 7.98 3.29
CA ALA A 36 -4.45 8.95 3.77
C ALA A 36 -3.00 8.44 3.73
N GLY A 37 -2.79 7.13 3.57
CA GLY A 37 -1.47 6.50 3.57
C GLY A 37 -1.56 4.98 3.45
N MET A 38 -0.39 4.33 3.36
CA MET A 38 -0.27 2.87 3.21
C MET A 38 0.12 2.15 4.51
N THR A 39 -0.22 2.71 5.68
CA THR A 39 -0.05 2.01 6.97
C THR A 39 -1.26 1.12 7.25
N GLY A 40 -1.11 0.12 8.13
CA GLY A 40 -2.20 -0.76 8.55
C GLY A 40 -3.40 0.04 9.07
N ASP A 41 -3.14 0.98 9.98
CA ASP A 41 -4.16 1.87 10.56
C ASP A 41 -4.86 2.74 9.51
N ALA A 42 -4.09 3.29 8.56
CA ALA A 42 -4.65 4.13 7.51
C ALA A 42 -5.58 3.33 6.59
N ILE A 43 -5.20 2.09 6.26
CA ILE A 43 -6.00 1.17 5.44
C ILE A 43 -7.25 0.70 6.19
N GLU A 44 -7.14 0.35 7.47
CA GLU A 44 -8.29 -0.07 8.29
C GLU A 44 -9.30 1.06 8.46
N SER A 45 -8.80 2.26 8.78
CA SER A 45 -9.61 3.45 8.91
C SER A 45 -10.30 3.80 7.59
N TRP A 46 -9.60 3.65 6.47
CA TRP A 46 -10.16 3.82 5.13
C TRP A 46 -11.25 2.78 4.81
N GLU A 47 -10.99 1.50 5.07
CA GLU A 47 -11.92 0.40 4.82
C GLU A 47 -13.26 0.61 5.53
N SER A 48 -13.22 1.05 6.80
CA SER A 48 -14.41 1.41 7.56
C SER A 48 -15.19 2.56 6.90
N ARG A 49 -14.52 3.65 6.53
CA ARG A 49 -15.16 4.80 5.87
C ARG A 49 -15.70 4.46 4.49
N ALA A 50 -14.94 3.75 3.67
CA ALA A 50 -15.30 3.38 2.31
C ALA A 50 -16.47 2.39 2.29
N SER A 51 -16.54 1.47 3.26
CA SER A 51 -17.68 0.56 3.39
C SER A 51 -18.97 1.31 3.76
N ALA A 52 -18.86 2.41 4.52
CA ALA A 52 -20.00 3.24 4.89
C ALA A 52 -20.57 4.08 3.73
N THR A 53 -19.89 4.19 2.59
CA THR A 53 -20.37 4.99 1.45
C THR A 53 -21.42 4.26 0.58
N GLY A 54 -21.69 2.98 0.85
CA GLY A 54 -22.61 2.17 0.02
C GLY A 54 -22.07 1.87 -1.37
N SER A 55 -20.74 1.86 -1.54
CA SER A 55 -20.11 1.49 -2.81
C SER A 55 -20.40 0.02 -3.16
N GLU A 56 -20.73 -0.27 -4.42
CA GLU A 56 -20.85 -1.64 -4.92
C GLU A 56 -19.49 -2.34 -5.10
N ARG A 57 -18.40 -1.60 -4.94
CA ARG A 57 -17.03 -2.12 -5.09
C ARG A 57 -16.64 -3.01 -3.93
N ASN A 58 -15.76 -3.97 -4.20
CA ASN A 58 -15.27 -4.92 -3.20
C ASN A 58 -14.21 -4.27 -2.28
N ILE A 59 -14.67 -3.44 -1.33
CA ILE A 59 -13.81 -2.70 -0.41
C ILE A 59 -12.88 -3.63 0.39
N GLN A 60 -13.39 -4.81 0.78
CA GLN A 60 -12.61 -5.82 1.51
C GLN A 60 -11.45 -6.35 0.67
N GLN A 61 -11.69 -6.67 -0.61
CA GLN A 61 -10.64 -7.12 -1.51
C GLN A 61 -9.63 -6.01 -1.81
N ILE A 62 -10.08 -4.77 -1.99
CA ILE A 62 -9.20 -3.61 -2.15
C ILE A 62 -8.31 -3.42 -0.90
N SER A 63 -8.89 -3.46 0.30
CA SER A 63 -8.15 -3.38 1.58
C SER A 63 -7.10 -4.48 1.68
N LYS A 64 -7.45 -5.72 1.32
CA LYS A 64 -6.52 -6.86 1.31
C LYS A 64 -5.34 -6.63 0.38
N LEU A 65 -5.58 -6.13 -0.85
CA LEU A 65 -4.52 -5.82 -1.81
C LEU A 65 -3.61 -4.68 -1.30
N LEU A 66 -4.18 -3.65 -0.69
CA LEU A 66 -3.41 -2.53 -0.11
C LEU A 66 -2.53 -2.98 1.06
N ARG A 67 -3.04 -3.85 1.96
CA ARG A 67 -2.25 -4.41 3.06
C ARG A 67 -1.10 -5.27 2.55
N GLU A 68 -1.34 -6.09 1.54
CA GLU A 68 -0.30 -6.93 0.93
C GLU A 68 0.76 -6.08 0.22
N ALA A 69 0.36 -5.03 -0.50
CA ALA A 69 1.29 -4.07 -1.08
C ALA A 69 2.14 -3.38 -0.01
N SER A 70 1.51 -2.93 1.07
CA SER A 70 2.18 -2.26 2.20
C SER A 70 3.20 -3.17 2.89
N ARG A 71 2.85 -4.45 3.06
CA ARG A 71 3.75 -5.47 3.61
C ARG A 71 4.95 -5.72 2.71
N ARG A 72 4.73 -5.88 1.40
CA ARG A 72 5.80 -6.15 0.42
C ARG A 72 6.74 -4.97 0.21
N ALA A 73 6.21 -3.76 0.33
CA ALA A 73 6.98 -2.53 0.18
C ALA A 73 7.65 -2.05 1.49
N GLU A 74 7.57 -2.86 2.56
CA GLU A 74 8.06 -2.51 3.90
C GLU A 74 7.53 -1.13 4.38
N LEU A 75 6.30 -0.79 3.96
CA LEU A 75 5.64 0.48 4.30
C LEU A 75 4.94 0.42 5.65
N LEU A 76 4.69 -0.79 6.17
CA LEU A 76 4.19 -0.97 7.53
C LEU A 76 5.28 -0.53 8.52
N ALA A 77 5.00 0.53 9.26
CA ALA A 77 5.91 1.12 10.24
C ALA A 77 6.09 0.27 11.51
N ASP A 78 5.53 -0.93 11.57
CA ASP A 78 5.62 -1.85 12.72
C ASP A 78 6.94 -2.62 12.80
N ASN A 79 7.92 -2.29 11.96
CA ASN A 79 9.27 -2.88 11.95
C ASN A 79 10.13 -2.53 13.19
N SER A 80 9.53 -2.32 14.37
CA SER A 80 10.30 -2.09 15.60
C SER A 80 10.80 -3.37 16.28
N ARG A 81 10.42 -4.59 15.84
CA ARG A 81 10.87 -5.81 16.53
C ARG A 81 11.19 -7.09 15.72
N ASP A 82 10.80 -7.21 14.44
CA ASP A 82 11.01 -8.47 13.66
C ASP A 82 12.12 -8.39 12.61
N VAL A 83 13.25 -7.76 12.95
CA VAL A 83 14.44 -7.61 12.07
C VAL A 83 15.24 -8.92 11.92
N PHE A 84 14.68 -10.10 12.26
CA PHE A 84 15.42 -11.37 12.26
C PHE A 84 14.74 -12.56 11.58
N GLU A 85 13.85 -12.34 10.61
CA GLU A 85 13.53 -13.42 9.66
C GLU A 85 14.07 -13.11 8.26
N ARG A 86 15.07 -13.92 7.91
CA ARG A 86 15.84 -13.92 6.67
C ARG A 86 14.94 -14.12 5.45
N ASP A 87 15.33 -13.43 4.38
CA ASP A 87 15.08 -13.77 2.99
C ASP A 87 13.64 -14.02 2.57
N LYS A 88 12.98 -12.95 2.11
CA LYS A 88 12.20 -13.03 0.87
C LYS A 88 12.69 -11.93 -0.05
N ASN A 89 13.53 -12.32 -1.02
CA ASN A 89 13.86 -11.50 -2.19
C ASN A 89 12.58 -10.83 -2.71
N VAL A 90 12.47 -9.52 -2.51
CA VAL A 90 11.42 -8.69 -3.08
C VAL A 90 11.73 -8.54 -4.56
N GLY A 91 11.24 -9.48 -5.37
CA GLY A 91 11.23 -9.34 -6.82
C GLY A 91 10.28 -8.22 -7.23
N PRO A 92 10.64 -7.36 -8.19
CA PRO A 92 9.78 -6.27 -8.69
C PRO A 92 8.42 -6.77 -9.23
N ASP A 93 8.34 -8.04 -9.63
CA ASP A 93 7.15 -8.63 -10.25
C ASP A 93 5.94 -8.72 -9.32
N GLY A 94 6.18 -8.87 -8.01
CA GLY A 94 5.09 -9.08 -7.04
C GLY A 94 4.25 -7.83 -6.74
N LEU A 95 4.84 -6.63 -6.79
CA LEU A 95 4.10 -5.37 -6.55
C LEU A 95 3.29 -4.96 -7.79
N ALA A 96 3.87 -5.14 -8.98
CA ALA A 96 3.18 -4.85 -10.24
C ALA A 96 1.96 -5.75 -10.46
N GLU A 97 2.00 -7.00 -10.01
CA GLU A 97 0.85 -7.90 -10.04
C GLU A 97 -0.28 -7.42 -9.10
N ILE A 98 0.05 -7.08 -7.85
CA ILE A 98 -0.95 -6.55 -6.90
C ILE A 98 -1.54 -5.24 -7.40
N PHE A 99 -0.72 -4.37 -7.98
CA PHE A 99 -1.19 -3.12 -8.57
C PHE A 99 -2.20 -3.37 -9.70
N ARG A 100 -1.93 -4.33 -10.60
CA ARG A 100 -2.89 -4.73 -11.65
C ARG A 100 -4.19 -5.28 -11.07
N MET A 101 -4.12 -6.14 -10.05
CA MET A 101 -5.32 -6.64 -9.37
C MET A 101 -6.12 -5.50 -8.73
N LEU A 102 -5.45 -4.51 -8.15
CA LEU A 102 -6.09 -3.35 -7.57
C LEU A 102 -6.80 -2.51 -8.64
N GLU A 103 -6.17 -2.28 -9.79
CA GLU A 103 -6.82 -1.55 -10.89
C GLU A 103 -8.07 -2.27 -11.42
N LEU A 104 -8.08 -3.61 -11.42
CA LEU A 104 -9.28 -4.39 -11.80
C LEU A 104 -10.43 -4.21 -10.80
N GLU A 105 -10.14 -4.21 -9.50
CA GLU A 105 -11.15 -3.95 -8.46
C GLU A 105 -11.61 -2.47 -8.44
N LEU A 106 -10.81 -1.59 -9.06
CA LEU A 106 -11.09 -0.16 -9.18
C LEU A 106 -11.66 0.26 -10.54
N ALA A 107 -11.80 -0.65 -11.50
CA ALA A 107 -12.52 -0.38 -12.74
C ALA A 107 -14.03 -0.30 -12.46
#